data_AF-A0AB74M1V3-F1
#
_entry.id   AF-A0AB74M1V3-F1
#
_cell.length_a   1.000
_cell.length_b   1.000
_cell.length_c   1.000
_cell.angle_alpha   90.00
_cell.angle_beta   90.00
_cell.angle_gamma   90.00
#
_symmetry.space_group_name_H-M   'P 1'
#
loop_
_entity.id
_entity.type
_entity.pdbx_description
1 polymer ?
#
loop_
_entity_poly.entity_id
_entity_poly.type
_entity_poly.pdbx_seq_one_letter_code
_entity_poly.pdbx_strand_id
1 'polypeptide(L)' 'MSSSTTERLLDVGGPLSRRSTVIANVRWFRKLAARALRDGAPNAEVRAANARAAARILIRQGKREALVDRMIRETQGADV' A
#
# COMPACT_ATOMS: atom_id res chain seq x y z
N MET A 1 -4.67 23.57 13.85
CA MET A 1 -4.03 23.21 12.56
C MET A 1 -3.79 21.71 12.56
N SER A 2 -4.68 20.94 11.93
CA SER A 2 -4.58 19.47 11.92
C SER A 2 -3.62 19.04 10.82
N SER A 3 -2.58 18.31 11.21
CA SER A 3 -1.53 17.80 10.33
C SER A 3 -2.12 16.72 9.40
N SER A 4 -2.45 17.10 8.17
CA SER A 4 -2.97 16.22 7.09
C SER A 4 -1.88 15.42 6.37
N THR A 5 -0.69 15.28 6.97
CA THR A 5 0.53 14.93 6.24
C THR A 5 0.72 13.43 5.97
N THR A 6 -0.24 12.57 6.31
CA THR A 6 -0.15 11.11 6.04
C THR A 6 -1.27 10.53 5.18
N GLU A 7 -2.31 11.28 4.83
CA GLU A 7 -3.50 10.70 4.18
C GLU A 7 -3.43 10.55 2.66
N ARG A 8 -2.42 11.11 2.00
CA ARG A 8 -2.35 11.10 0.53
C ARG A 8 -1.27 10.16 0.01
N LEU A 9 -1.31 8.89 0.43
CA LEU A 9 -0.58 7.85 -0.29
C LEU A 9 -1.31 7.54 -1.61
N LEU A 10 -1.28 8.51 -2.54
CA LEU A 10 -1.69 8.40 -3.94
C LEU A 10 -3.06 7.73 -4.14
N ASP A 11 -4.14 8.35 -3.66
CA ASP A 11 -5.48 8.00 -4.12
C ASP A 11 -5.69 8.55 -5.54
N VAL A 12 -5.51 7.68 -6.53
CA VAL A 12 -5.74 7.96 -7.96
C VAL A 12 -6.78 6.96 -8.50
N GLY A 13 -8.06 7.08 -8.10
CA GLY A 13 -9.22 6.84 -9.00
C GLY A 13 -10.03 5.52 -8.93
N GLY A 14 -10.91 5.31 -7.96
CA GLY A 14 -11.95 4.25 -8.02
C GLY A 14 -11.52 2.81 -7.66
N PRO A 15 -12.45 1.83 -7.59
CA PRO A 15 -12.20 0.50 -7.01
C PRO A 15 -11.14 -0.33 -7.75
N LEU A 16 -11.11 -0.25 -9.08
CA LEU A 16 -10.06 -0.86 -9.90
C LEU A 16 -8.71 -0.15 -9.73
N SER A 17 -8.70 1.16 -9.47
CA SER A 17 -7.43 1.82 -9.20
C SER A 17 -6.85 1.43 -7.86
N ARG A 18 -7.64 1.28 -6.79
CA ARG A 18 -7.12 0.96 -5.46
C ARG A 18 -6.23 -0.29 -5.47
N ARG A 19 -6.70 -1.39 -6.07
CA ARG A 19 -5.89 -2.61 -6.20
C ARG A 19 -4.65 -2.40 -7.07
N SER A 20 -4.79 -1.71 -8.20
CA SER A 20 -3.66 -1.44 -9.11
C SER A 20 -2.60 -0.55 -8.46
N THR A 21 -3.03 0.45 -7.68
CA THR A 21 -2.23 1.38 -6.90
C THR A 21 -1.48 0.66 -5.79
N VAL A 22 -2.14 -0.23 -5.04
CA VAL A 22 -1.48 -1.08 -4.04
C VAL A 22 -0.38 -1.92 -4.70
N ILE A 23 -0.66 -2.55 -5.84
CA ILE A 23 0.35 -3.35 -6.57
C ILE A 23 1.51 -2.47 -7.06
N ALA A 24 1.22 -1.28 -7.61
CA ALA A 24 2.23 -0.34 -8.08
C ALA A 24 3.14 0.11 -6.93
N ASN A 25 2.57 0.53 -5.80
CA ASN A 25 3.31 0.94 -4.61
C ASN A 25 4.17 -0.20 -4.04
N VAL A 26 3.62 -1.42 -3.94
CA VAL A 26 4.38 -2.59 -3.49
C VAL A 26 5.59 -2.87 -4.41
N ARG A 27 5.40 -2.77 -5.74
CA ARG A 27 6.50 -2.92 -6.70
C ARG A 27 7.54 -1.82 -6.54
N TRP A 28 7.10 -0.58 -6.33
CA TRP A 28 7.98 0.56 -6.09
C TRP A 28 8.82 0.37 -4.82
N PHE A 29 8.20 0.01 -3.69
CA PHE A 29 8.91 -0.25 -2.43
C PHE A 29 9.91 -1.41 -2.54
N ARG A 30 9.56 -2.48 -3.27
CA ARG A 30 10.51 -3.58 -3.52
C ARG A 30 11.72 -3.12 -4.33
N LYS A 31 11.52 -2.31 -5.38
CA LYS A 31 12.61 -1.71 -6.15
C LYS A 31 13.45 -0.77 -5.29
N LEU A 32 12.82 0.03 -4.44
CA LEU A 32 13.51 0.92 -3.49
C LEU A 32 14.38 0.13 -2.52
N ALA A 33 13.88 -0.98 -1.97
CA ALA A 33 14.68 -1.85 -1.09
C ALA A 33 15.89 -2.45 -1.82
N ALA A 34 15.71 -2.91 -3.07
CA ALA A 34 16.80 -3.45 -3.87
C ALA A 34 17.83 -2.37 -4.23
N ARG A 35 17.38 -1.13 -4.48
CA ARG A 35 18.28 0.00 -4.73
C ARG A 35 19.05 0.39 -3.47
N ALA A 36 18.38 0.45 -2.31
CA ALA A 36 18.99 0.76 -1.02
C ALA A 36 20.11 -0.20 -0.65
N LEU A 37 20.04 -1.47 -1.05
CA LEU A 37 21.12 -2.42 -0.81
C LEU A 37 22.30 -2.30 -1.79
N ARG A 38 22.10 -1.66 -2.94
CA ARG A 38 23.15 -1.48 -3.96
C ARG A 38 23.88 -0.15 -3.86
N ASP A 39 23.26 0.85 -3.27
CA ASP A 39 23.82 2.20 -3.19
C ASP A 39 24.94 2.34 -2.16
N GLY A 40 25.13 1.36 -1.27
CA GLY A 40 26.21 1.35 -0.28
C GLY A 40 26.13 2.47 0.76
N ALA A 41 25.03 3.23 0.79
CA ALA A 41 24.92 4.39 1.66
C ALA A 41 24.74 3.97 3.13
N PRO A 42 25.17 4.80 4.10
CA PRO A 42 24.97 4.52 5.52
C PRO A 42 23.52 4.13 5.82
N ASN A 43 23.33 3.08 6.64
CA ASN A 43 22.01 2.53 6.99
C ASN A 43 21.22 1.91 5.82
N ALA A 44 21.88 1.52 4.72
CA ALA A 44 21.28 0.82 3.57
C ALA A 44 20.36 -0.33 3.97
N GLU A 45 20.79 -1.17 4.91
CA GLU A 45 20.03 -2.31 5.41
C GLU A 45 18.72 -1.89 6.10
N VAL A 46 18.78 -0.86 6.96
CA VAL A 46 17.61 -0.32 7.66
C VAL A 46 16.62 0.28 6.67
N ARG A 47 17.09 1.06 5.69
CA ARG A 47 16.23 1.62 4.63
C ARG A 47 15.56 0.51 3.82
N ALA A 48 16.32 -0.53 3.46
CA ALA A 48 15.78 -1.67 2.74
C ALA A 48 14.76 -2.46 3.57
N ALA A 49 15.01 -2.65 4.87
CA ALA A 49 14.08 -3.28 5.80
C ALA A 49 12.79 -2.47 5.92
N ASN A 50 12.89 -1.15 6.09
CA ASN A 50 11.73 -0.25 6.16
C ASN A 50 10.90 -0.27 4.88
N ALA A 51 11.54 -0.24 3.70
CA ALA A 51 10.84 -0.34 2.42
C ALA A 51 10.12 -1.69 2.27
N ARG A 52 10.73 -2.81 2.70
CA ARG A 52 10.06 -4.12 2.73
C ARG A 52 8.89 -4.13 3.72
N ALA A 53 9.04 -3.53 4.89
CA ALA A 53 7.97 -3.42 5.88
C ALA A 53 6.78 -2.63 5.33
N ALA A 54 7.02 -1.48 4.70
CA ALA A 54 5.99 -0.68 4.03
C ALA A 54 5.23 -1.50 2.96
N ALA A 55 5.94 -2.25 2.12
CA ALA A 55 5.31 -3.14 1.14
C ALA A 55 4.41 -4.20 1.80
N ARG A 56 4.81 -4.77 2.94
CA ARG A 56 3.99 -5.75 3.69
C ARG A 56 2.74 -5.10 4.28
N ILE A 57 2.86 -3.88 4.82
CA ILE A 57 1.74 -3.11 5.35
C ILE A 57 0.71 -2.87 4.25
N LEU A 58 1.13 -2.42 3.07
CA LEU A 58 0.22 -2.18 1.95
C LEU A 58 -0.50 -3.45 1.47
N ILE A 59 0.18 -4.59 1.43
CA ILE A 59 -0.47 -5.87 1.09
C ILE A 59 -1.55 -6.23 2.11
N ARG A 60 -1.26 -6.06 3.41
CA ARG A 60 -2.24 -6.33 4.48
C ARG A 60 -3.42 -5.38 4.40
N GLN A 61 -3.16 -4.10 4.16
CA GLN A 61 -4.18 -3.08 4.01
C GLN A 61 -5.08 -3.38 2.80
N GLY A 62 -4.51 -3.63 1.63
CA GLY A 62 -5.29 -3.96 0.43
C GLY A 62 -6.13 -5.24 0.58
N LYS A 63 -5.66 -6.24 1.35
CA LYS A 63 -6.48 -7.42 1.69
C LYS A 63 -7.66 -7.06 2.59
N ARG A 64 -7.44 -6.24 3.62
CA ARG A 64 -8.51 -5.77 4.52
C ARG A 64 -9.56 -4.98 3.75
N GLU A 65 -9.14 -4.05 2.90
CA GLU A 65 -10.05 -3.27 2.06
C GLU A 65 -10.87 -4.16 1.13
N ALA A 66 -10.25 -5.13 0.46
CA ALA A 66 -10.97 -6.07 -0.40
C ALA A 66 -12.02 -6.91 0.35
N LEU A 67 -11.76 -7.27 1.61
CA LEU A 67 -12.73 -7.95 2.47
C LEU A 67 -13.90 -7.02 2.84
N VAL A 68 -13.61 -5.78 3.23
CA VAL A 68 -14.64 -4.78 3.55
C VAL A 68 -15.52 -4.51 2.32
N ASP A 69 -14.92 -4.28 1.15
CA ASP A 69 -15.65 -4.08 -0.11
C ASP A 69 -16.51 -5.29 -0.48
N ARG A 70 -16.08 -6.51 -0.12
CA ARG A 70 -16.90 -7.72 -0.29
C ARG A 70 -18.09 -7.72 0.66
N MET A 71 -17.88 -7.47 1.95
CA MET A 71 -18.96 -7.42 2.95
C MET A 71 -20.01 -6.37 2.60
N ILE A 72 -19.59 -5.17 2.17
CA ILE A 72 -20.50 -4.09 1.74
C ILE A 72 -21.38 -4.56 0.57
N ARG A 73 -20.79 -5.21 -0.43
CA ARG A 73 -21.55 -5.74 -1.57
C ARG A 73 -22.50 -6.86 -1.17
N GLU A 74 -22.10 -7.73 -0.26
CA GLU A 74 -22.96 -8.81 0.25
C GLU A 74 -24.18 -8.24 1.00
N THR A 75 -24.00 -7.20 1.83
CA THR A 75 -25.12 -6.51 2.49
C THR A 75 -26.01 -5.77 1.49
N GLN A 76 -25.44 -5.03 0.54
CA GLN A 76 -26.22 -4.30 -0.47
C GLN A 76 -26.99 -5.21 -1.43
N GLY A 77 -26.50 -6.43 -1.65
CA GLY A 77 -27.18 -7.44 -2.47
C GLY A 77 -28.19 -8.29 -1.69
N ALA A 78 -28.22 -8.20 -0.36
CA ALA A 78 -29.15 -8.93 0.50
C ALA A 78 -30.43 -8.13 0.82
N ASP A 79 -30.46 -6.83 0.52
CA ASP A 79 -31.62 -5.93 0.70
C ASP A 79 -32.58 -5.91 -0.52
N VAL A 80 -32.54 -6.93 -1.40
CA VAL A 80 -33.43 -7.15 -2.56
C VAL A 80 -34.00 -8.55 -2.52
#